data_AF-F6V4F2-F1
#
_entry.id   AF-F6V4F2-F1
#
_cell.length_a   1.000
_cell.length_b   1.000
_cell.length_c   1.000
_cell.angle_alpha   90.00
_cell.angle_beta   90.00
_cell.angle_gamma   90.00
#
_symmetry.space_group_name_H-M   'P 1'
#
loop_
_entity.id
_entity.type
_entity.pdbx_description
1 polymer ?
#
loop_
_entity_poly.entity_id
_entity_poly.type
_entity_poly.pdbx_seq_one_letter_code
_entity_poly.pdbx_strand_id
1 'polypeptide(L)'
;MYIELSAFDRHLTGYVSPTQLSLVALRHDLPLKPSLMKLTFQKFADDKSDPNQINYEKFLNFLATCLTKSGVYQPEKHYTPKTAENLRSPPSAPSPVENKSLFVNAEERPTITSNANDDKLTSLLKEQLAGVDDIYFDRLKSTLQAADRLGNGELKADVIQDACVRVQVPLTDSVFTKMLQNAEIAHGVVNWHQFLQPLKQAEQQLNPDHNFDSSYNQHKENLVNSPF
;
A
#
# COMPACT_ATOMS: atom_id res chain seq x y z
N MET A 1 0.40 -5.48 -12.74
CA MET A 1 0.99 -5.29 -14.09
C MET A 1 2.29 -6.06 -14.29
N TYR A 2 3.36 -5.83 -13.49
CA TYR A 2 4.66 -6.51 -13.67
C TYR A 2 4.57 -8.05 -13.64
N ILE A 3 3.87 -8.62 -12.64
CA ILE A 3 3.72 -10.08 -12.48
C ILE A 3 3.02 -10.73 -13.68
N GLU A 4 2.01 -10.06 -14.27
CA GLU A 4 1.32 -10.59 -15.45
C GLU A 4 2.19 -10.51 -16.71
N LEU A 5 3.00 -9.46 -16.86
CA LEU A 5 3.91 -9.30 -17.99
C LEU A 5 5.06 -10.31 -17.93
N SER A 6 5.63 -10.52 -16.73
CA SER A 6 6.68 -11.54 -16.54
C SER A 6 6.14 -12.97 -16.72
N ALA A 7 4.84 -13.21 -16.53
CA ALA A 7 4.24 -14.50 -16.86
C ALA A 7 4.21 -14.79 -18.38
N PHE A 8 4.17 -13.75 -19.22
CA PHE A 8 4.29 -13.88 -20.68
C PHE A 8 5.76 -13.97 -21.16
N ASP A 9 6.69 -13.47 -20.36
CA ASP A 9 8.14 -13.48 -20.62
C ASP A 9 8.85 -14.55 -19.76
N ARG A 10 8.71 -15.82 -20.16
CA ARG A 10 9.25 -16.97 -19.41
C ARG A 10 10.77 -16.94 -19.20
N HIS A 11 11.48 -16.16 -20.02
CA HIS A 11 12.93 -16.07 -19.97
C HIS A 11 13.41 -14.76 -19.32
N LEU A 12 12.48 -13.91 -18.82
CA LEU A 12 12.78 -12.62 -18.19
C LEU A 12 13.69 -11.75 -19.07
N THR A 13 13.42 -11.75 -20.37
CA THR A 13 14.13 -10.95 -21.36
C THR A 13 13.84 -9.45 -21.25
N GLY A 14 12.74 -9.08 -20.60
CA GLY A 14 12.19 -7.73 -20.55
C GLY A 14 11.27 -7.39 -21.72
N TYR A 15 10.86 -8.38 -22.52
CA TYR A 15 10.10 -8.17 -23.76
C TYR A 15 8.79 -8.99 -23.83
N VAL A 16 7.75 -8.37 -24.38
CA VAL A 16 6.46 -9.01 -24.70
C VAL A 16 5.92 -8.51 -26.03
N SER A 17 4.95 -9.23 -26.60
CA SER A 17 4.25 -8.80 -27.81
C SER A 17 3.25 -7.66 -27.53
N PRO A 18 2.92 -6.82 -28.54
CA PRO A 18 1.89 -5.79 -28.45
C PRO A 18 0.53 -6.31 -27.99
N THR A 19 0.13 -7.51 -28.42
CA THR A 19 -1.14 -8.12 -28.03
C THR A 19 -1.16 -8.48 -26.54
N GLN A 20 -0.07 -9.06 -26.02
CA GLN A 20 0.06 -9.40 -24.60
C GLN A 20 0.04 -8.12 -23.74
N LEU A 21 0.80 -7.10 -24.12
CA LEU A 21 0.82 -5.83 -23.40
C LEU A 21 -0.54 -5.11 -23.44
N SER A 22 -1.24 -5.16 -24.57
CA SER A 22 -2.61 -4.61 -24.70
C SER A 22 -3.59 -5.31 -23.76
N LEU A 23 -3.51 -6.64 -23.67
CA LEU A 23 -4.39 -7.43 -22.81
C LEU A 23 -4.16 -7.11 -21.33
N VAL A 24 -2.90 -7.01 -20.91
CA VAL A 24 -2.55 -6.60 -19.56
C VAL A 24 -2.98 -5.15 -19.28
N ALA A 25 -2.82 -4.26 -20.25
CA ALA A 25 -3.23 -2.86 -20.10
C ALA A 25 -4.74 -2.71 -19.91
N LEU A 26 -5.54 -3.49 -20.64
CA LEU A 26 -7.00 -3.54 -20.49
C LEU A 26 -7.43 -4.10 -19.14
N ARG A 27 -6.76 -5.14 -18.64
CA ARG A 27 -7.07 -5.73 -17.32
C ARG A 27 -6.80 -4.80 -16.14
N HIS A 28 -5.89 -3.85 -16.32
CA HIS A 28 -5.55 -2.85 -15.31
C HIS A 28 -6.22 -1.49 -15.56
N ASP A 29 -7.23 -1.45 -16.43
CA ASP A 29 -8.01 -0.25 -16.74
C ASP A 29 -7.14 0.99 -17.02
N LEU A 30 -6.04 0.80 -17.76
CA LEU A 30 -5.20 1.92 -18.15
C LEU A 30 -6.05 2.92 -18.96
N PRO A 31 -6.13 4.20 -18.55
CA PRO A 31 -7.01 5.20 -19.16
C PRO A 31 -6.43 5.72 -20.49
N LEU A 32 -6.04 4.80 -21.38
CA LEU A 32 -5.45 5.10 -22.68
C LEU A 32 -6.39 4.60 -23.78
N LYS A 33 -6.74 5.50 -24.71
CA LYS A 33 -7.47 5.10 -25.93
C LYS A 33 -6.64 4.07 -26.72
N PRO A 34 -7.25 3.07 -27.38
CA PRO A 34 -6.51 2.03 -28.11
C PRO A 34 -5.49 2.57 -29.11
N SER A 35 -5.83 3.65 -29.83
CA SER A 35 -4.92 4.32 -30.77
C SER A 35 -3.70 4.94 -30.09
N LEU A 36 -3.89 5.51 -28.90
CA LEU A 36 -2.82 6.10 -28.11
C LEU A 36 -1.94 5.03 -27.47
N MET A 37 -2.54 3.92 -27.07
CA MET A 37 -1.85 2.76 -26.51
C MET A 37 -0.90 2.16 -27.55
N LYS A 38 -1.35 1.98 -28.79
CA LYS A 38 -0.52 1.52 -29.92
C LYS A 38 0.67 2.45 -30.19
N LEU A 39 0.44 3.76 -30.18
CA LEU A 39 1.51 4.76 -30.39
C LEU A 39 2.52 4.75 -29.23
N THR A 40 2.02 4.62 -28.01
CA THR A 40 2.87 4.53 -26.81
C THR A 40 3.73 3.28 -26.86
N PHE A 41 3.16 2.14 -27.24
CA PHE A 41 3.86 0.87 -27.37
C PHE A 41 4.99 0.91 -28.40
N GLN A 42 4.77 1.57 -29.54
CA GLN A 42 5.82 1.77 -30.55
C GLN A 42 7.04 2.51 -30.01
N LYS A 43 6.89 3.41 -29.04
CA LYS A 43 8.05 4.10 -28.42
C LYS A 43 8.96 3.17 -27.62
N PHE A 44 8.45 2.01 -27.22
CA PHE A 44 9.18 1.02 -26.45
C PHE A 44 9.44 -0.26 -27.25
N ALA A 45 9.13 -0.25 -28.55
CA ALA A 45 9.48 -1.34 -29.44
C ALA A 45 11.01 -1.45 -29.58
N ASP A 46 11.51 -2.67 -29.76
CA ASP A 46 12.92 -2.85 -30.08
C ASP A 46 13.17 -2.58 -31.57
N ASP A 47 13.64 -1.38 -31.87
CA ASP A 47 13.97 -0.97 -33.24
C ASP A 47 15.13 -1.79 -33.85
N LYS A 48 15.90 -2.54 -33.04
CA LYS A 48 17.12 -3.23 -33.49
C LYS A 48 16.94 -4.73 -33.71
N SER A 49 16.02 -5.38 -32.99
CA SER A 49 15.91 -6.84 -32.99
C SER A 49 14.60 -7.34 -33.57
N ASP A 50 13.45 -6.84 -33.07
CA ASP A 50 12.13 -7.27 -33.53
C ASP A 50 11.09 -6.16 -33.25
N PRO A 51 10.48 -5.55 -34.28
CA PRO A 51 9.47 -4.52 -34.10
C PRO A 51 8.17 -5.04 -33.44
N ASN A 52 7.99 -6.36 -33.35
CA ASN A 52 6.89 -7.00 -32.63
C ASN A 52 7.22 -7.29 -31.15
N GLN A 53 8.37 -6.82 -30.65
CA GLN A 53 8.71 -6.90 -29.23
C GLN A 53 8.75 -5.53 -28.61
N ILE A 54 8.04 -5.40 -27.49
CA ILE A 54 7.99 -4.20 -26.68
C ILE A 54 8.75 -4.46 -25.40
N ASN A 55 9.70 -3.58 -25.08
CA ASN A 55 10.37 -3.60 -23.80
C ASN A 55 9.41 -3.12 -22.71
N TYR A 56 8.79 -4.06 -22.01
CA TYR A 56 7.77 -3.73 -21.02
C TYR A 56 8.36 -3.12 -19.75
N GLU A 57 9.63 -3.36 -19.45
CA GLU A 57 10.29 -2.73 -18.30
C GLU A 57 10.43 -1.22 -18.48
N LYS A 58 10.86 -0.78 -19.67
CA LYS A 58 10.89 0.64 -20.03
C LYS A 58 9.51 1.26 -20.05
N PHE A 59 8.50 0.53 -20.55
CA PHE A 59 7.12 0.98 -20.52
C PHE A 59 6.60 1.16 -19.08
N LEU A 60 6.85 0.19 -18.18
CA LEU A 60 6.46 0.28 -16.78
C LEU A 60 7.20 1.42 -16.06
N ASN A 61 8.49 1.61 -16.33
CA ASN A 61 9.25 2.75 -15.81
C ASN A 61 8.70 4.09 -16.32
N PHE A 62 8.24 4.15 -17.57
CA PHE A 62 7.57 5.33 -18.09
C PHE A 62 6.26 5.61 -17.35
N LEU A 63 5.42 4.60 -17.14
CA LEU A 63 4.18 4.75 -16.36
C LEU A 63 4.48 5.22 -14.93
N ALA A 64 5.45 4.60 -14.27
CA ALA A 64 5.90 5.03 -12.94
C ALA A 64 6.37 6.50 -12.97
N THR A 65 7.13 6.91 -13.99
CA THR A 65 7.56 8.31 -14.14
C THR A 65 6.40 9.27 -14.38
N CYS A 66 5.36 8.85 -15.09
CA CYS A 66 4.16 9.66 -15.31
C CYS A 66 3.37 9.86 -14.03
N LEU A 67 3.18 8.79 -13.25
CA LEU A 67 2.54 8.84 -11.94
C LEU A 67 3.33 9.74 -10.99
N THR A 68 4.66 9.72 -11.11
CA THR A 68 5.49 10.49 -10.19
C THR A 68 5.55 11.96 -10.51
N LYS A 69 5.54 12.31 -11.80
CA LYS A 69 5.50 13.70 -12.28
C LYS A 69 4.13 14.35 -12.13
N SER A 70 3.04 13.58 -12.08
CA SER A 70 1.70 14.14 -11.82
C SER A 70 1.43 14.41 -10.34
N GLY A 71 2.43 14.21 -9.45
CA GLY A 71 2.26 14.35 -8.00
C GLY A 71 1.45 13.23 -7.35
N VAL A 72 1.14 12.17 -8.09
CA VAL A 72 0.37 10.99 -7.62
C VAL A 72 1.28 9.94 -6.98
N TYR A 73 2.60 10.06 -7.17
CA TYR A 73 3.61 9.23 -6.52
C TYR A 73 4.91 10.05 -6.35
N GLN A 74 5.69 9.88 -5.28
CA GLN A 74 7.09 10.32 -5.29
C GLN A 74 7.95 9.10 -5.00
N PRO A 75 8.83 8.66 -5.92
CA PRO A 75 9.76 7.61 -5.60
C PRO A 75 10.91 8.29 -4.83
N GLU A 76 11.06 7.95 -3.56
CA GLU A 76 12.26 8.26 -2.80
C GLU A 76 13.50 7.87 -3.62
N LYS A 77 14.41 8.84 -3.80
CA LYS A 77 15.57 8.76 -4.70
C LYS A 77 16.61 7.77 -4.18
N HIS A 78 16.44 6.46 -4.34
CA HIS A 78 17.51 5.51 -4.05
C HIS A 78 17.56 4.32 -5.00
N TYR A 79 18.28 4.49 -6.11
CA TYR A 79 19.24 3.46 -6.57
C TYR A 79 20.24 4.07 -7.57
N THR A 80 21.47 4.30 -7.12
CA THR A 80 22.65 4.25 -8.00
C THR A 80 23.53 3.10 -7.51
N PRO A 81 23.97 2.19 -8.39
CA PRO A 81 24.93 1.17 -8.00
C PRO A 81 26.26 1.87 -7.72
N LYS A 82 26.70 1.84 -6.46
CA LYS A 82 28.05 2.27 -6.07
C LYS A 82 29.06 1.23 -6.55
N THR A 83 29.83 1.60 -7.56
CA THR A 83 31.10 0.95 -7.87
C THR A 83 32.05 1.11 -6.68
N ALA A 84 32.62 -0.02 -6.24
CA ALA A 84 33.60 -0.09 -5.18
C ALA A 84 34.92 0.56 -5.60
N GLU A 85 35.52 1.38 -4.73
CA GLU A 85 36.99 1.42 -4.55
C GLU A 85 37.41 2.21 -3.29
N ASN A 86 38.30 1.57 -2.53
CA ASN A 86 39.32 2.09 -1.59
C ASN A 86 38.97 2.59 -0.17
N LEU A 87 39.02 1.63 0.77
CA LEU A 87 40.01 1.51 1.87
C LEU A 87 40.70 2.79 2.41
N ARG A 88 40.36 3.20 3.64
CA ARG A 88 41.29 3.22 4.81
C ARG A 88 40.54 3.57 6.11
N SER A 89 40.76 2.78 7.16
CA SER A 89 40.22 2.96 8.53
C SER A 89 41.31 3.54 9.48
N PRO A 90 41.11 3.59 10.83
CA PRO A 90 40.90 4.75 11.73
C PRO A 90 42.14 4.90 12.68
N PRO A 91 42.15 5.31 13.99
CA PRO A 91 41.11 5.75 14.96
C PRO A 91 41.49 6.90 15.92
N SER A 92 40.57 7.33 16.81
CA SER A 92 40.80 7.46 18.28
C SER A 92 39.58 8.03 19.02
N ALA A 93 39.10 7.28 20.02
CA ALA A 93 38.33 7.73 21.20
C ALA A 93 39.35 7.98 22.36
N PRO A 94 39.03 8.46 23.60
CA PRO A 94 37.75 8.36 24.36
C PRO A 94 37.31 9.59 25.22
N SER A 95 36.06 9.49 25.72
CA SER A 95 35.35 10.23 26.82
C SER A 95 36.14 10.35 28.16
N PRO A 96 35.75 11.14 29.21
CA PRO A 96 34.42 11.07 29.86
C PRO A 96 33.87 12.19 30.83
N VAL A 97 32.57 12.01 31.17
CA VAL A 97 31.74 12.30 32.39
C VAL A 97 31.51 13.69 33.07
N GLU A 98 30.20 13.93 33.33
CA GLU A 98 29.53 14.44 34.57
C GLU A 98 29.62 15.94 34.95
N ASN A 99 28.66 16.65 35.57
CA ASN A 99 27.38 16.34 36.24
C ASN A 99 26.61 17.65 36.62
N LYS A 100 25.32 17.53 36.96
CA LYS A 100 24.46 18.42 37.82
C LYS A 100 23.99 19.78 37.25
N SER A 101 22.82 20.36 37.53
CA SER A 101 21.53 19.96 38.16
C SER A 101 20.59 21.19 38.07
N LEU A 102 19.28 20.94 38.27
CA LEU A 102 18.25 21.79 38.92
C LEU A 102 17.14 22.46 38.07
N PHE A 103 15.95 21.85 38.20
CA PHE A 103 14.61 22.40 38.49
C PHE A 103 13.88 23.40 37.55
N VAL A 104 12.70 22.89 37.12
CA VAL A 104 11.36 23.50 37.12
C VAL A 104 11.03 24.50 36.01
N ASN A 105 10.24 24.03 35.04
CA ASN A 105 8.84 24.47 34.97
C ASN A 105 7.96 23.35 34.42
N ALA A 106 6.89 23.10 35.17
CA ALA A 106 5.73 22.36 34.73
C ALA A 106 4.98 23.25 33.73
N GLU A 107 4.88 22.81 32.48
CA GLU A 107 3.88 23.31 31.54
C GLU A 107 3.45 22.12 30.66
N GLU A 108 2.35 21.53 31.10
CA GLU A 108 1.26 21.02 30.26
C GLU A 108 1.68 20.23 29.02
N ARG A 109 1.83 18.92 29.24
CA ARG A 109 1.57 17.91 28.22
C ARG A 109 0.15 18.15 27.71
N PRO A 110 -0.09 18.59 26.46
CA PRO A 110 -1.44 18.76 26.01
C PRO A 110 -1.95 17.35 25.74
N THR A 111 -2.77 16.88 26.68
CA THR A 111 -3.60 15.68 26.53
C THR A 111 -4.70 16.08 25.55
N ILE A 112 -4.35 16.18 24.27
CA ILE A 112 -5.30 16.57 23.21
C ILE A 112 -6.00 15.29 22.78
N THR A 113 -7.16 15.07 23.39
CA THR A 113 -8.35 14.42 22.82
C THR A 113 -8.13 13.70 21.48
N SER A 114 -7.89 12.38 21.55
CA SER A 114 -7.85 11.44 20.41
C SER A 114 -9.05 11.63 19.46
N ASN A 115 -10.23 11.89 20.01
CA ASN A 115 -11.48 11.78 19.27
C ASN A 115 -11.65 12.77 18.10
N ALA A 116 -11.19 14.03 18.21
CA ALA A 116 -11.42 15.02 17.15
C ALA A 116 -10.53 14.81 15.91
N ASN A 117 -9.32 14.28 16.12
CA ASN A 117 -8.41 13.94 15.02
C ASN A 117 -8.82 12.62 14.35
N ASP A 118 -9.36 11.68 15.14
CA ASP A 118 -9.89 10.40 14.65
C ASP A 118 -11.15 10.60 13.79
N ASP A 119 -12.04 11.53 14.15
CA ASP A 119 -13.23 11.87 13.35
C ASP A 119 -12.87 12.48 11.99
N LYS A 120 -11.83 13.33 11.95
CA LYS A 120 -11.33 13.94 10.70
C LYS A 120 -10.61 12.93 9.82
N LEU A 121 -9.81 12.03 10.43
CA LEU A 121 -9.16 10.93 9.71
C LEU A 121 -10.21 9.99 9.11
N THR A 122 -11.21 9.62 9.90
CA THR A 122 -12.32 8.77 9.45
C THR A 122 -13.10 9.44 8.32
N SER A 123 -13.36 10.75 8.39
CA SER A 123 -14.05 11.48 7.32
C SER A 123 -13.25 11.51 6.00
N LEU A 124 -11.93 11.68 6.07
CA LEU A 124 -11.04 11.61 4.90
C LEU A 124 -10.98 10.20 4.30
N LEU A 125 -10.91 9.19 5.16
CA LEU A 125 -10.95 7.79 4.73
C LEU A 125 -12.25 7.48 4.00
N LYS A 126 -13.39 7.97 4.48
CA LYS A 126 -14.68 7.79 3.79
C LYS A 126 -14.67 8.39 2.39
N GLU A 127 -14.15 9.60 2.24
CA GLU A 127 -14.07 10.27 0.93
C GLU A 127 -13.20 9.47 -0.05
N GLN A 128 -12.10 8.89 0.44
CA GLN A 128 -11.16 8.10 -0.38
C GLN A 128 -11.64 6.69 -0.68
N LEU A 129 -12.44 6.10 0.20
CA LEU A 129 -13.00 4.76 0.07
C LEU A 129 -14.38 4.76 -0.60
N ALA A 130 -14.98 5.93 -0.85
CA ALA A 130 -16.26 6.06 -1.51
C ALA A 130 -16.21 5.50 -2.94
N GLY A 131 -16.93 4.40 -3.19
CA GLY A 131 -17.01 3.75 -4.50
C GLY A 131 -15.96 2.66 -4.75
N VAL A 132 -15.25 2.23 -3.70
CA VAL A 132 -14.29 1.12 -3.76
C VAL A 132 -14.96 -0.14 -3.21
N ASP A 133 -14.88 -1.26 -3.95
CA ASP A 133 -15.45 -2.53 -3.50
C ASP A 133 -14.77 -3.04 -2.22
N ASP A 134 -15.56 -3.51 -1.24
CA ASP A 134 -15.15 -4.04 0.08
C ASP A 134 -14.04 -5.11 0.05
N ILE A 135 -13.78 -5.67 -1.14
CA ILE A 135 -12.78 -6.70 -1.43
C ILE A 135 -11.35 -6.30 -1.00
N TYR A 136 -11.01 -5.01 -0.94
CA TYR A 136 -9.66 -4.59 -0.53
C TYR A 136 -9.39 -4.83 0.96
N PHE A 137 -10.40 -4.74 1.85
CA PHE A 137 -10.17 -4.85 3.30
C PHE A 137 -9.76 -6.28 3.68
N ASP A 138 -10.49 -7.28 3.19
CA ASP A 138 -10.18 -8.70 3.44
C ASP A 138 -8.85 -9.12 2.83
N ARG A 139 -8.53 -8.62 1.64
CA ARG A 139 -7.24 -8.87 0.97
C ARG A 139 -6.09 -8.22 1.74
N LEU A 140 -6.27 -7.00 2.24
CA LEU A 140 -5.26 -6.29 3.02
C LEU A 140 -4.99 -7.02 4.33
N LYS A 141 -6.05 -7.38 5.06
CA LYS A 141 -5.95 -8.16 6.29
C LYS A 141 -5.23 -9.49 6.06
N SER A 142 -5.61 -10.22 5.02
CA SER A 142 -4.97 -11.51 4.68
C SER A 142 -3.48 -11.33 4.34
N THR A 143 -3.12 -10.26 3.63
CA THR A 143 -1.73 -9.95 3.25
C THR A 143 -0.88 -9.59 4.47
N LEU A 144 -1.42 -8.76 5.38
CA LEU A 144 -0.73 -8.39 6.62
C LEU A 144 -0.57 -9.59 7.54
N GLN A 145 -1.61 -10.41 7.70
CA GLN A 145 -1.55 -11.63 8.49
C GLN A 145 -0.52 -12.63 7.94
N ALA A 146 -0.40 -12.76 6.62
CA ALA A 146 0.64 -13.61 6.01
C ALA A 146 2.06 -13.05 6.19
N ALA A 147 2.21 -11.73 6.27
CA ALA A 147 3.48 -11.07 6.53
C ALA A 147 3.89 -11.17 8.02
N ASP A 148 2.92 -11.21 8.92
CA ASP A 148 3.11 -11.36 10.37
C ASP A 148 3.43 -12.83 10.73
N ARG A 149 4.67 -13.22 10.47
CA ARG A 149 5.16 -14.59 10.76
C ARG A 149 5.18 -14.91 12.26
N LEU A 150 5.22 -13.88 13.11
CA LEU A 150 5.28 -14.03 14.57
C LEU A 150 3.88 -14.08 15.19
N GLY A 151 2.86 -13.62 14.47
CA GLY A 151 1.47 -13.58 14.92
C GLY A 151 1.25 -12.61 16.09
N ASN A 152 2.17 -11.67 16.32
CA ASN A 152 2.13 -10.75 17.45
C ASN A 152 1.42 -9.43 17.12
N GLY A 153 0.96 -9.25 15.88
CA GLY A 153 0.30 -8.03 15.46
C GLY A 153 1.25 -6.91 15.04
N GLU A 154 2.56 -7.19 14.94
CA GLU A 154 3.59 -6.17 14.72
C GLU A 154 4.27 -6.34 13.37
N LEU A 155 4.25 -5.28 12.57
CA LEU A 155 4.93 -5.24 11.29
C LEU A 155 5.70 -3.93 11.16
N LYS A 156 6.76 -3.95 10.37
CA LYS A 156 7.44 -2.71 10.03
C LYS A 156 6.59 -1.87 9.07
N ALA A 157 6.73 -0.55 9.16
CA ALA A 157 5.99 0.39 8.31
C ALA A 157 6.19 0.14 6.80
N ASP A 158 7.41 -0.25 6.40
CA ASP A 158 7.72 -0.62 5.00
C ASP A 158 6.89 -1.82 4.55
N VAL A 159 6.75 -2.86 5.36
CA VAL A 159 5.95 -4.05 5.06
C VAL A 159 4.46 -3.72 4.95
N ILE A 160 3.94 -2.85 5.82
CA ILE A 160 2.54 -2.39 5.77
C ILE A 160 2.29 -1.58 4.50
N GLN A 161 3.20 -0.67 4.16
CA GLN A 161 3.11 0.13 2.93
C GLN A 161 3.10 -0.79 1.69
N ASP A 162 3.99 -1.76 1.66
CA ASP A 162 4.09 -2.76 0.61
C ASP A 162 2.79 -3.58 0.46
N ALA A 163 2.14 -3.92 1.58
CA ALA A 163 0.85 -4.61 1.58
C ALA A 163 -0.28 -3.71 1.05
N CYS A 164 -0.34 -2.44 1.45
CA CYS A 164 -1.32 -1.48 0.94
C CYS A 164 -1.20 -1.27 -0.58
N VAL A 165 0.03 -1.16 -1.09
CA VAL A 165 0.29 -1.04 -2.53
C VAL A 165 -0.12 -2.32 -3.28
N ARG A 166 0.20 -3.51 -2.73
CA ARG A 166 -0.17 -4.80 -3.32
C ARG A 166 -1.68 -4.97 -3.47
N VAL A 167 -2.43 -4.49 -2.49
CA VAL A 167 -3.91 -4.61 -2.46
C VAL A 167 -4.59 -3.40 -3.11
N GLN A 168 -3.82 -2.42 -3.58
CA GLN A 168 -4.30 -1.20 -4.22
C GLN A 168 -5.28 -0.42 -3.34
N VAL A 169 -4.97 -0.31 -2.04
CA VAL A 169 -5.79 0.49 -1.12
C VAL A 169 -5.69 1.96 -1.56
N PRO A 170 -6.80 2.65 -1.87
CA PRO A 170 -6.77 4.00 -2.43
C PRO A 170 -6.57 5.05 -1.32
N LEU A 171 -5.42 5.00 -0.66
CA LEU A 171 -5.03 5.96 0.37
C LEU A 171 -4.05 6.96 -0.20
N THR A 172 -4.25 8.25 0.10
CA THR A 172 -3.21 9.24 -0.12
C THR A 172 -2.09 9.10 0.91
N ASP A 173 -0.86 9.41 0.54
CA ASP A 173 0.33 9.33 1.41
C ASP A 173 0.14 10.05 2.75
N SER A 174 -0.57 11.19 2.75
CA SER A 174 -0.86 11.98 3.96
C SER A 174 -1.79 11.25 4.94
N VAL A 175 -2.74 10.46 4.44
CA VAL A 175 -3.69 9.67 5.24
C VAL A 175 -2.97 8.41 5.73
N PHE A 176 -2.22 7.76 4.84
CA PHE A 176 -1.40 6.60 5.20
C PHE A 176 -0.38 6.91 6.29
N THR A 177 0.37 8.02 6.15
CA THR A 177 1.38 8.44 7.15
C THR A 177 0.74 8.70 8.52
N LYS A 178 -0.43 9.34 8.53
CA LYS A 178 -1.18 9.56 9.78
C LYS A 178 -1.64 8.25 10.42
N MET A 179 -2.11 7.30 9.62
CA MET A 179 -2.48 5.97 10.12
C MET A 179 -1.29 5.21 10.69
N LEU A 180 -0.12 5.30 10.04
CA LEU A 180 1.11 4.70 10.57
C LEU A 180 1.51 5.35 11.89
N GLN A 181 1.51 6.68 11.97
CA GLN A 181 1.84 7.41 13.21
C GLN A 181 0.92 7.05 14.38
N ASN A 182 -0.37 6.85 14.11
CA ASN A 182 -1.34 6.45 15.12
C ASN A 182 -1.17 5.00 15.60
N ALA A 183 -0.57 4.15 14.76
CA ALA A 183 -0.39 2.72 15.03
C ALA A 183 1.07 2.35 15.36
N GLU A 184 2.00 3.31 15.35
CA GLU A 184 3.41 3.08 15.62
C GLU A 184 3.62 2.81 17.12
N ILE A 185 4.25 1.68 17.42
CA ILE A 185 4.59 1.28 18.79
C ILE A 185 5.95 1.89 19.15
N ALA A 186 6.97 1.64 18.33
CA ALA A 186 8.32 2.19 18.49
C ALA A 186 9.19 1.94 17.24
N HIS A 187 10.05 2.91 16.91
CA HIS A 187 11.15 2.75 15.94
C HIS A 187 10.71 2.15 14.57
N GLY A 188 9.58 2.59 14.03
CA GLY A 188 9.05 2.12 12.74
C GLY A 188 8.37 0.75 12.79
N VAL A 189 8.16 0.19 13.98
CA VAL A 189 7.30 -0.98 14.20
C VAL A 189 5.89 -0.51 14.49
N VAL A 190 4.93 -1.07 13.76
CA VAL A 190 3.54 -0.65 13.70
C VAL A 190 2.65 -1.82 14.07
N ASN A 191 1.68 -1.57 14.94
CA ASN A 191 0.63 -2.52 15.22
C ASN A 191 -0.35 -2.55 14.03
N TRP A 192 -0.31 -3.61 13.23
CA TRP A 192 -1.10 -3.67 12.01
C TRP A 192 -2.61 -3.79 12.30
N HIS A 193 -3.01 -4.26 13.48
CA HIS A 193 -4.42 -4.26 13.90
C HIS A 193 -4.92 -2.84 14.19
N GLN A 194 -4.11 -2.01 14.87
CA GLN A 194 -4.43 -0.59 15.11
C GLN A 194 -4.42 0.19 13.79
N PHE A 195 -3.52 -0.15 12.86
CA PHE A 195 -3.52 0.43 11.53
C PHE A 195 -4.82 0.15 10.75
N LEU A 196 -5.39 -1.05 10.87
CA LEU A 196 -6.64 -1.42 10.19
C LEU A 196 -7.91 -0.83 10.84
N GLN A 197 -7.84 -0.42 12.11
CA GLN A 197 -9.03 0.03 12.85
C GLN A 197 -9.74 1.22 12.19
N PRO A 198 -9.05 2.30 11.76
CA PRO A 198 -9.69 3.42 11.06
C PRO A 198 -10.32 3.02 9.72
N LEU A 199 -9.70 2.08 8.98
CA LEU A 199 -10.25 1.58 7.71
C LEU A 199 -11.56 0.85 7.93
N LYS A 200 -11.59 -0.04 8.91
CA LYS A 200 -12.80 -0.79 9.29
C LYS A 200 -13.93 0.14 9.74
N GLN A 201 -13.59 1.18 10.50
CA GLN A 201 -14.58 2.15 10.97
C GLN A 201 -15.14 3.01 9.83
N ALA A 202 -14.30 3.41 8.87
CA ALA A 202 -14.75 4.15 7.69
C ALA A 202 -15.68 3.29 6.81
N GLU A 203 -15.33 2.02 6.59
CA GLU A 203 -16.13 1.04 5.84
C GLU A 203 -17.51 0.81 6.50
N GLN A 204 -17.55 0.51 7.80
CA GLN A 204 -18.81 0.30 8.54
C GLN A 204 -19.76 1.51 8.51
N GLN A 205 -19.21 2.71 8.35
CA GLN A 205 -20.00 3.93 8.25
C GLN A 205 -20.39 4.30 6.81
N LEU A 206 -19.72 3.73 5.80
CA LEU A 206 -20.09 3.84 4.38
C LEU A 206 -21.15 2.81 3.98
N ASN A 207 -21.10 1.60 4.55
CA ASN A 207 -22.07 0.52 4.35
C ASN A 207 -22.79 0.18 5.68
N PRO A 208 -23.74 1.02 6.16
CA PRO A 208 -24.50 0.73 7.38
C PRO A 208 -25.40 -0.50 7.25
N ASP A 209 -25.71 -0.95 6.03
CA ASP A 209 -26.62 -2.05 5.74
C ASP A 209 -26.02 -3.45 6.00
N HIS A 210 -24.72 -3.56 6.26
CA HIS A 210 -24.12 -4.86 6.60
C HIS A 210 -24.29 -5.29 8.07
N ASN A 211 -24.98 -4.48 8.89
CA ASN A 211 -25.28 -4.80 10.29
C ASN A 211 -26.70 -5.38 10.51
N PHE A 212 -27.39 -5.81 9.45
CA PHE A 212 -28.75 -6.36 9.55
C PHE A 212 -28.88 -7.75 8.91
N ASP A 213 -27.99 -8.69 9.24
CA ASP A 213 -28.31 -10.10 9.01
C ASP A 213 -27.67 -11.07 10.02
N SER A 214 -27.96 -10.87 11.30
CA SER A 214 -27.77 -11.89 12.34
C SER A 214 -29.10 -12.33 12.98
N SER A 215 -30.25 -11.96 12.38
CA SER A 215 -31.57 -12.35 12.88
C SER A 215 -32.42 -13.18 11.91
N TYR A 216 -32.01 -13.40 10.66
CA TYR A 216 -32.82 -14.15 9.70
C TYR A 216 -32.62 -15.68 9.71
N ASN A 217 -31.66 -16.19 10.50
CA ASN A 217 -31.43 -17.63 10.64
C ASN A 217 -32.08 -18.27 11.88
N GLN A 218 -32.90 -17.55 12.65
CA GLN A 218 -33.54 -18.11 13.85
C GLN A 218 -35.06 -18.34 13.73
N HIS A 219 -35.65 -18.16 12.55
CA HIS A 219 -37.08 -18.43 12.30
C HIS A 219 -37.38 -19.61 11.36
N LYS A 220 -36.36 -20.34 10.88
CA LYS A 220 -36.59 -21.53 10.01
C LYS A 220 -36.42 -22.89 10.70
N GLU A 221 -36.02 -22.95 11.98
CA GLU A 221 -35.91 -24.23 12.70
C GLU A 221 -37.14 -24.63 13.52
N ASN A 222 -38.19 -23.79 13.60
CA ASN A 222 -39.40 -24.09 14.40
C ASN A 222 -40.61 -24.64 13.60
N LEU A 223 -40.43 -25.04 12.34
CA LEU A 223 -41.53 -25.59 11.51
C LEU A 223 -41.38 -27.07 11.13
N VAL A 224 -40.36 -27.78 11.62
CA VAL A 224 -40.13 -29.20 11.30
C VAL A 224 -40.45 -30.15 12.47
N ASN A 225 -40.75 -29.65 13.67
CA ASN A 225 -41.09 -30.49 14.82
C ASN A 225 -42.51 -30.25 15.34
N SER A 226 -43.51 -30.64 14.54
CA SER A 226 -44.87 -30.88 15.05
C SER A 226 -45.27 -32.32 14.71
N PRO A 227 -45.31 -33.24 15.69
CA PRO A 227 -45.80 -34.58 15.48
C PRO A 227 -47.34 -34.59 15.47
N PHE A 228 -47.91 -35.17 14.41
CA PHE A 228 -49.20 -35.85 14.47
C PHE A 228 -49.00 -37.25 15.06
#